data_AF-A0A7W1G7M1-F1
#
_entry.id   AF-A0A7W1G7M1-F1
#
_cell.length_a   1.000
_cell.length_b   1.000
_cell.length_c   1.000
_cell.angle_alpha   90.00
_cell.angle_beta   90.00
_cell.angle_gamma   90.00
#
_symmetry.space_group_name_H-M   'P 1'
#
loop_
_entity.id
_entity.type
_entity.pdbx_description
1 polymer ?
#
loop_
_entity_poly.entity_id
_entity_poly.type
_entity_poly.pdbx_seq_one_letter_code
_entity_poly.pdbx_strand_id
1 'polypeptide(L)'
;MPTATSVSQLALHGGAPAVNRSAPAWPIVGELEVSWMEAVVRSGAWSWNGPHETAFVKEFAQFIGAKHCLLLSNGTVTLQCALQAVGVVPGDEVIVPGLTWVATAQAAFDIGANVVFADIDPETLCLDPQAFERAITPRTKAVIPVHLYGAMCDMDAIMEISRRRGIKVVEDVAHQHGSRWRNVGAGAIGDIGSFSMQQSKVLTCGEGGAITTNDSKVNDIVHCLKHVGHDANMVAGNRYGHNYRGTEMQAVLLRGGLRRLAEQTCLREENAARITAGLAKIGGP
;
A
#
# COMPACT_ATOMS: atom_id res chain seq x y z
N MET A 1 -46.83 5.64 -31.47
CA MET A 1 -46.64 6.12 -30.10
C MET A 1 -45.80 5.09 -29.36
N PRO A 2 -44.59 5.43 -28.88
CA PRO A 2 -43.82 4.48 -28.08
C PRO A 2 -44.52 4.34 -26.72
N THR A 3 -44.92 3.12 -26.39
CA THR A 3 -45.51 2.75 -25.10
C THR A 3 -44.51 3.02 -23.99
N ALA A 4 -44.92 3.82 -23.00
CA ALA A 4 -44.17 4.05 -21.77
C ALA A 4 -43.87 2.69 -21.12
N THR A 5 -42.61 2.27 -21.16
CA THR A 5 -42.11 1.14 -20.39
C THR A 5 -42.38 1.45 -18.92
N SER A 6 -43.27 0.70 -18.27
CA SER A 6 -43.54 0.85 -16.85
C SER A 6 -42.21 0.67 -16.10
N VAL A 7 -41.77 1.70 -15.41
CA VAL A 7 -40.59 1.61 -14.54
C VAL A 7 -40.89 0.53 -13.51
N SER A 8 -40.19 -0.60 -13.58
CA SER A 8 -40.36 -1.69 -12.61
C SER A 8 -40.08 -1.14 -11.22
N GLN A 9 -40.97 -1.41 -10.26
CA GLN A 9 -40.80 -1.01 -8.87
C GLN A 9 -39.42 -1.45 -8.36
N LEU A 10 -38.67 -0.52 -7.76
CA LEU A 10 -37.35 -0.84 -7.19
C LEU A 10 -37.51 -1.87 -6.09
N ALA A 11 -36.54 -2.76 -5.93
CA ALA A 11 -36.53 -3.76 -4.86
C ALA A 11 -36.61 -3.12 -3.47
N LEU A 12 -35.97 -1.96 -3.29
CA LEU A 12 -36.08 -1.15 -2.07
C LEU A 12 -37.52 -0.76 -1.70
N HIS A 13 -38.42 -0.74 -2.68
CA HIS A 13 -39.83 -0.40 -2.50
C HIS A 13 -40.76 -1.62 -2.58
N GLY A 14 -40.23 -2.85 -2.51
CA GLY A 14 -41.03 -4.08 -2.58
C GLY A 14 -41.15 -4.70 -3.96
N GLY A 15 -40.41 -4.20 -4.96
CA GLY A 15 -40.24 -4.88 -6.24
C GLY A 15 -39.28 -6.07 -6.18
N ALA A 16 -39.13 -6.79 -7.28
CA ALA A 16 -38.15 -7.87 -7.38
C ALA A 16 -36.72 -7.32 -7.58
N PRO A 17 -35.68 -7.94 -6.98
CA PRO A 17 -34.30 -7.59 -7.26
C PRO A 17 -33.95 -7.71 -8.75
N ALA A 18 -33.36 -6.66 -9.31
CA ALA A 18 -32.93 -6.63 -10.71
C ALA A 18 -31.70 -7.51 -10.97
N VAL A 19 -30.91 -7.81 -9.93
CA VAL A 19 -29.69 -8.63 -10.00
C VAL A 19 -29.77 -9.76 -8.99
N ASN A 20 -29.77 -11.00 -9.47
CA ASN A 20 -29.80 -12.23 -8.65
C ASN A 20 -28.46 -12.98 -8.67
N ARG A 21 -27.35 -12.25 -8.86
CA ARG A 21 -25.99 -12.82 -8.92
C ARG A 21 -25.23 -12.48 -7.64
N SER A 22 -24.37 -13.38 -7.18
CA SER A 22 -23.40 -13.11 -6.12
C SER A 22 -22.12 -12.50 -6.69
N ALA A 23 -21.45 -11.68 -5.88
CA ALA A 23 -20.10 -11.24 -6.19
C ALA A 23 -19.13 -12.43 -6.13
N PRO A 24 -18.05 -12.45 -6.93
CA PRO A 24 -16.98 -13.41 -6.78
C PRO A 24 -16.41 -13.40 -5.36
N ALA A 25 -16.02 -14.57 -4.85
CA ALA A 25 -15.40 -14.67 -3.54
C ALA A 25 -14.03 -13.96 -3.52
N TRP A 26 -13.73 -13.31 -2.40
CA TRP A 26 -12.44 -12.67 -2.14
C TRP A 26 -12.01 -12.91 -0.68
N PRO A 27 -10.72 -13.23 -0.42
CA PRO A 27 -9.62 -13.42 -1.36
C PRO A 27 -9.68 -14.74 -2.13
N ILE A 28 -8.89 -14.81 -3.21
CA ILE A 28 -8.72 -16.05 -4.00
C ILE A 28 -7.73 -16.97 -3.30
N VAL A 29 -8.21 -18.14 -2.89
CA VAL A 29 -7.39 -19.23 -2.32
C VAL A 29 -6.81 -20.07 -3.44
N GLY A 30 -5.51 -20.38 -3.37
CA GLY A 30 -4.82 -21.28 -4.29
C GLY A 30 -4.28 -22.53 -3.60
N GLU A 31 -4.15 -23.63 -4.37
CA GLU A 31 -3.69 -24.92 -3.85
C GLU A 31 -2.23 -24.89 -3.36
N LEU A 32 -1.38 -24.05 -3.97
CA LEU A 32 0.01 -23.86 -3.54
C LEU A 32 0.06 -23.31 -2.12
N GLU A 33 -0.77 -22.32 -1.82
CA GLU A 33 -0.85 -21.70 -0.50
C GLU A 33 -1.34 -22.70 0.54
N VAL A 34 -2.33 -23.53 0.21
CA VAL A 34 -2.80 -24.58 1.12
C VAL A 34 -1.69 -25.56 1.45
N SER A 35 -1.00 -26.08 0.43
CA SER A 35 0.11 -27.02 0.61
C SER A 35 1.28 -26.42 1.39
N TRP A 36 1.68 -25.19 1.06
CA TRP A 36 2.73 -24.47 1.78
C TRP A 36 2.34 -24.14 3.21
N MET A 37 1.08 -23.77 3.46
CA MET A 37 0.58 -23.50 4.80
C MET A 37 0.63 -24.75 5.66
N GLU A 38 0.21 -25.91 5.13
CA GLU A 38 0.33 -27.18 5.84
C GLU A 38 1.79 -27.47 6.20
N ALA A 39 2.72 -27.30 5.26
CA ALA A 39 4.14 -27.53 5.49
C ALA A 39 4.72 -26.60 6.58
N VAL A 40 4.36 -25.32 6.56
CA VAL A 40 4.78 -24.34 7.57
C VAL A 40 4.19 -24.69 8.94
N VAL A 41 2.92 -25.05 9.02
CA VAL A 41 2.30 -25.43 10.31
C VAL A 41 3.01 -26.66 10.88
N ARG A 42 3.23 -27.69 10.06
CA ARG A 42 3.90 -28.93 10.47
C ARG A 42 5.36 -28.75 10.87
N SER A 43 6.05 -27.75 10.32
CA SER A 43 7.47 -27.50 10.64
C SER A 43 7.69 -26.90 12.03
N GLY A 44 6.68 -26.22 12.59
CA GLY A 44 6.83 -25.42 13.83
C GLY A 44 7.62 -24.12 13.66
N ALA A 45 8.17 -23.85 12.47
CA ALA A 45 8.93 -22.64 12.16
C ALA A 45 8.00 -21.57 11.57
N TRP A 46 7.36 -20.80 12.44
CA TRP A 46 6.20 -19.98 12.06
C TRP A 46 6.49 -18.49 11.82
N SER A 47 7.66 -18.03 12.24
CA SER A 47 8.05 -16.63 12.12
C SER A 47 9.57 -16.54 12.03
N TRP A 48 10.02 -15.38 11.54
CA TRP A 48 11.40 -14.93 11.51
C TRP A 48 12.31 -15.68 10.53
N ASN A 49 12.70 -14.99 9.46
CA ASN A 49 13.71 -15.42 8.49
C ASN A 49 13.44 -16.83 7.94
N GLY A 50 12.17 -17.19 7.82
CA GLY A 50 11.76 -18.45 7.26
C GLY A 50 11.88 -18.44 5.72
N PRO A 51 11.78 -19.62 5.09
CA PRO A 51 11.95 -19.76 3.65
C PRO A 51 10.88 -19.00 2.84
N HIS A 52 9.64 -18.89 3.33
CA HIS A 52 8.60 -18.16 2.61
C HIS A 52 8.76 -16.65 2.75
N GLU A 53 9.09 -16.11 3.93
CA GLU A 53 9.39 -14.69 4.15
C GLU A 53 10.57 -14.28 3.26
N THR A 54 11.66 -15.03 3.29
CA THR A 54 12.87 -14.78 2.50
C THR A 54 12.57 -14.78 0.99
N ALA A 55 11.78 -15.74 0.52
CA ALA A 55 11.40 -15.79 -0.88
C ALA A 55 10.44 -14.66 -1.26
N PHE A 56 9.44 -14.36 -0.42
CA PHE A 56 8.47 -13.30 -0.66
C PHE A 56 9.14 -11.95 -0.82
N VAL A 57 10.00 -11.55 0.12
CA VAL A 57 10.61 -10.21 0.06
C VAL A 57 11.48 -10.06 -1.20
N LYS A 58 12.16 -11.11 -1.62
CA LYS A 58 12.93 -11.11 -2.88
C LYS A 58 12.02 -11.01 -4.10
N GLU A 59 10.98 -11.84 -4.16
CA GLU A 59 10.00 -11.87 -5.26
C GLU A 59 9.28 -10.52 -5.38
N PHE A 60 8.88 -9.92 -4.26
CA PHE A 60 8.17 -8.64 -4.22
C PHE A 60 9.07 -7.46 -4.55
N ALA A 61 10.30 -7.42 -4.02
CA ALA A 61 11.30 -6.42 -4.41
C ALA A 61 11.53 -6.42 -5.93
N GLN A 62 11.68 -7.61 -6.53
CA GLN A 62 11.84 -7.77 -7.97
C GLN A 62 10.60 -7.30 -8.74
N PHE A 63 9.40 -7.66 -8.27
CA PHE A 63 8.14 -7.28 -8.91
C PHE A 63 7.96 -5.74 -8.95
N ILE A 64 8.24 -5.07 -7.83
CA ILE A 64 8.15 -3.60 -7.72
C ILE A 64 9.32 -2.92 -8.46
N GLY A 65 10.49 -3.56 -8.51
CA GLY A 65 11.73 -2.96 -9.03
C GLY A 65 12.52 -2.19 -7.97
N ALA A 66 12.39 -2.56 -6.70
CA ALA A 66 13.17 -2.03 -5.58
C ALA A 66 14.38 -2.93 -5.28
N LYS A 67 15.42 -2.38 -4.66
CA LYS A 67 16.58 -3.18 -4.21
C LYS A 67 16.28 -4.01 -2.97
N HIS A 68 15.50 -3.45 -2.05
CA HIS A 68 15.21 -4.05 -0.75
C HIS A 68 13.71 -4.13 -0.51
N CYS A 69 13.30 -5.19 0.19
CA CYS A 69 11.95 -5.35 0.71
C CYS A 69 12.00 -6.00 2.10
N LEU A 70 11.11 -5.59 2.99
CA LEU A 70 10.90 -6.23 4.28
C LEU A 70 9.41 -6.53 4.49
N LEU A 71 9.10 -7.67 5.09
CA LEU A 71 7.75 -8.04 5.51
C LEU A 71 7.49 -7.61 6.96
N LEU A 72 6.33 -7.01 7.18
CA LEU A 72 5.88 -6.47 8.47
C LEU A 72 4.46 -6.92 8.80
N SER A 73 4.06 -6.71 10.05
CA SER A 73 2.80 -7.22 10.58
C SER A 73 1.54 -6.61 9.98
N ASN A 74 1.55 -5.34 9.55
CA ASN A 74 0.42 -4.66 8.88
C ASN A 74 0.88 -3.36 8.16
N GLY A 75 -0.03 -2.73 7.40
CA GLY A 75 0.26 -1.51 6.64
C GLY A 75 0.37 -0.21 7.45
N THR A 76 -0.13 -0.17 8.69
CA THR A 76 0.02 1.01 9.55
C THR A 76 1.44 1.07 10.12
N VAL A 77 1.96 -0.07 10.59
CA VAL A 77 3.32 -0.14 11.14
C VAL A 77 4.39 0.06 10.06
N THR A 78 4.11 -0.25 8.80
CA THR A 78 5.02 0.07 7.69
C THR A 78 5.17 1.57 7.51
N LEU A 79 4.09 2.36 7.62
CA LEU A 79 4.17 3.82 7.58
C LEU A 79 4.95 4.38 8.78
N GLN A 80 4.70 3.88 9.99
CA GLN A 80 5.42 4.28 11.20
C GLN A 80 6.93 4.01 11.06
N CYS A 81 7.30 2.81 10.60
CA CYS A 81 8.71 2.46 10.38
C CYS A 81 9.32 3.27 9.24
N ALA A 82 8.58 3.53 8.16
CA ALA A 82 9.06 4.28 7.02
C ALA A 82 9.39 5.72 7.40
N LEU A 83 8.51 6.40 8.14
CA LEU A 83 8.73 7.77 8.63
C LEU A 83 9.96 7.85 9.55
N GLN A 84 10.06 6.95 10.53
CA GLN A 84 11.23 6.89 11.42
C GLN A 84 12.52 6.59 10.65
N ALA A 85 12.47 5.71 9.64
CA ALA A 85 13.64 5.32 8.85
C ALA A 85 14.16 6.43 7.93
N VAL A 86 13.28 7.30 7.43
CA VAL A 86 13.68 8.52 6.69
C VAL A 86 14.07 9.68 7.62
N GLY A 87 14.03 9.45 8.93
CA GLY A 87 14.55 10.36 9.96
C GLY A 87 13.54 11.38 10.47
N VAL A 88 12.24 11.08 10.39
CA VAL A 88 11.21 11.85 11.11
C VAL A 88 11.35 11.58 12.60
N VAL A 89 11.33 12.64 13.40
CA VAL A 89 11.39 12.59 14.86
C VAL A 89 10.18 13.32 15.48
N PRO A 90 9.90 13.12 16.79
CA PRO A 90 8.81 13.83 17.44
C PRO A 90 8.89 15.35 17.27
N GLY A 91 7.77 15.98 16.92
CA GLY A 91 7.67 17.42 16.65
C GLY A 91 7.87 17.84 15.19
N ASP A 92 8.47 17.00 14.34
CA ASP A 92 8.56 17.25 12.90
C ASP A 92 7.16 17.30 12.25
N GLU A 93 7.04 17.99 11.11
CA GLU A 93 5.81 18.01 10.33
C GLU A 93 5.87 17.02 9.15
N VAL A 94 4.80 16.26 8.97
CA VAL A 94 4.58 15.33 7.87
C VAL A 94 3.35 15.79 7.07
N ILE A 95 3.54 16.03 5.78
CA ILE A 95 2.44 16.43 4.90
C ILE A 95 1.67 15.18 4.43
N VAL A 96 0.35 15.21 4.55
CA VAL A 96 -0.56 14.10 4.21
C VAL A 96 -1.74 14.66 3.40
N PRO A 97 -2.21 13.99 2.34
CA PRO A 97 -3.41 14.43 1.64
C PRO A 97 -4.64 14.40 2.58
N GLY A 98 -5.51 15.41 2.48
CA GLY A 98 -6.76 15.46 3.25
C GLY A 98 -7.73 14.32 2.93
N LEU A 99 -7.63 13.74 1.74
CA LEU A 99 -8.37 12.55 1.33
C LEU A 99 -7.46 11.31 1.32
N THR A 100 -7.53 10.51 2.38
CA THR A 100 -6.86 9.20 2.48
C THR A 100 -7.52 8.35 3.57
N TRP A 101 -7.07 7.11 3.73
CA TRP A 101 -7.38 6.31 4.90
C TRP A 101 -6.69 6.88 6.17
N VAL A 102 -7.41 6.89 7.29
CA VAL A 102 -6.97 7.53 8.54
C VAL A 102 -5.59 7.06 9.04
N ALA A 103 -5.21 5.82 8.73
CA ALA A 103 -3.92 5.26 9.14
C ALA A 103 -2.72 6.05 8.59
N THR A 104 -2.86 6.72 7.44
CA THR A 104 -1.79 7.54 6.86
C THR A 104 -1.37 8.68 7.81
N ALA A 105 -2.34 9.42 8.35
CA ALA A 105 -2.08 10.46 9.34
C ALA A 105 -1.78 9.88 10.73
N GLN A 106 -2.49 8.83 11.13
CA GLN A 106 -2.30 8.19 12.43
C GLN A 106 -0.87 7.67 12.62
N ALA A 107 -0.26 7.08 11.58
CA ALA A 107 1.12 6.61 11.65
C ALA A 107 2.13 7.72 11.97
N ALA A 108 1.89 8.95 11.51
CA ALA A 108 2.72 10.10 11.87
C ALA A 108 2.48 10.53 13.34
N PHE A 109 1.22 10.58 13.78
CA PHE A 109 0.89 10.88 15.18
C PHE A 109 1.46 9.84 16.16
N ASP A 110 1.39 8.55 15.81
CA ASP A 110 1.86 7.45 16.65
C ASP A 110 3.38 7.53 16.96
N ILE A 111 4.16 8.17 16.08
CA ILE A 111 5.60 8.41 16.28
C ILE A 111 5.90 9.81 16.84
N GLY A 112 4.87 10.57 17.22
CA GLY A 112 4.98 11.91 17.81
C GLY A 112 5.20 13.05 16.80
N ALA A 113 5.01 12.81 15.50
CA ALA A 113 5.08 13.86 14.49
C ALA A 113 3.74 14.63 14.39
N ASN A 114 3.81 15.84 13.85
CA ASN A 114 2.64 16.66 13.51
C ASN A 114 2.21 16.39 12.06
N VAL A 115 0.91 16.44 11.79
CA VAL A 115 0.37 16.29 10.43
C VAL A 115 -0.04 17.65 9.88
N VAL A 116 0.39 17.95 8.66
CA VAL A 116 -0.08 19.09 7.87
C VAL A 116 -0.87 18.56 6.69
N PHE A 117 -2.16 18.88 6.62
CA PHE A 117 -2.99 18.44 5.50
C PHE A 117 -2.74 19.30 4.27
N ALA A 118 -2.61 18.64 3.12
CA ALA A 118 -2.60 19.27 1.81
C ALA A 118 -3.78 18.74 0.98
N ASP A 119 -4.30 19.59 0.09
CA ASP A 119 -5.44 19.24 -0.74
C ASP A 119 -5.06 18.28 -1.87
N ILE A 120 -6.07 17.71 -2.51
CA ILE A 120 -5.93 16.78 -3.64
C ILE A 120 -6.21 17.47 -4.97
N ASP A 121 -5.74 16.86 -6.05
CA ASP A 121 -6.24 17.14 -7.39
C ASP A 121 -7.62 16.48 -7.55
N PRO A 122 -8.68 17.22 -7.90
CA PRO A 122 -10.04 16.69 -7.99
C PRO A 122 -10.24 15.66 -9.11
N GLU A 123 -9.39 15.64 -10.14
CA GLU A 123 -9.47 14.71 -11.27
C GLU A 123 -8.82 13.37 -10.93
N THR A 124 -7.73 13.39 -10.15
CA THR A 124 -6.98 12.16 -9.80
C THR A 124 -7.27 11.66 -8.39
N LEU A 125 -7.84 12.51 -7.55
CA LEU A 125 -8.03 12.33 -6.11
C LEU A 125 -6.73 12.07 -5.32
N CYS A 126 -5.58 12.26 -5.96
CA CYS A 126 -4.26 12.14 -5.37
C CYS A 126 -3.77 13.50 -4.88
N LEU A 127 -2.72 13.52 -4.06
CA LEU A 127 -2.11 14.75 -3.53
C LEU A 127 -1.77 15.75 -4.66
N ASP A 128 -2.31 16.97 -4.60
CA ASP A 128 -1.98 18.04 -5.54
C ASP A 128 -0.55 18.53 -5.26
N PRO A 129 0.38 18.47 -6.24
CA PRO A 129 1.75 18.98 -6.06
C PRO A 129 1.81 20.46 -5.66
N GLN A 130 0.88 21.29 -6.11
CA GLN A 130 0.86 22.70 -5.73
C GLN A 130 0.39 22.90 -4.28
N ALA A 131 -0.63 22.16 -3.85
CA ALA A 131 -1.06 22.13 -2.45
C ALA A 131 0.05 21.61 -1.53
N PHE A 132 0.76 20.56 -1.96
CA PHE A 132 1.95 20.08 -1.27
C PHE A 132 3.00 21.19 -1.13
N GLU A 133 3.39 21.87 -2.21
CA GLU A 133 4.42 22.93 -2.10
C GLU A 133 3.98 24.09 -1.18
N ARG A 134 2.70 24.47 -1.20
CA ARG A 134 2.15 25.51 -0.31
C ARG A 134 2.12 25.11 1.16
N ALA A 135 2.00 23.83 1.46
CA ALA A 135 1.91 23.30 2.82
C ALA A 135 3.28 23.21 3.53
N ILE A 136 4.38 23.41 2.81
CA ILE A 136 5.74 23.29 3.35
C ILE A 136 6.04 24.42 4.34
N THR A 137 6.55 24.05 5.50
CA THR A 137 7.09 24.96 6.52
C THR A 137 8.54 24.59 6.86
N PRO A 138 9.26 25.41 7.65
CA PRO A 138 10.59 25.04 8.15
C PRO A 138 10.64 23.75 9.00
N ARG A 139 9.51 23.26 9.51
CA ARG A 139 9.42 22.01 10.28
C ARG A 139 9.08 20.79 9.42
N THR A 140 8.75 20.98 8.15
CA THR A 140 8.36 19.88 7.26
C THR A 140 9.55 18.96 7.00
N LYS A 141 9.39 17.69 7.37
CA LYS A 141 10.41 16.66 7.21
C LYS A 141 10.09 15.66 6.11
N ALA A 142 8.83 15.29 5.98
CA ALA A 142 8.39 14.31 5.02
C ALA A 142 7.02 14.65 4.41
N VAL A 143 6.72 14.02 3.29
CA VAL A 143 5.40 13.97 2.67
C VAL A 143 5.02 12.51 2.42
N ILE A 144 3.74 12.20 2.59
CA ILE A 144 3.17 10.89 2.29
C ILE A 144 2.21 11.02 1.10
N PRO A 145 2.70 10.93 -0.17
CA PRO A 145 1.80 10.75 -1.30
C PRO A 145 1.07 9.41 -1.19
N VAL A 146 -0.25 9.44 -1.35
CA VAL A 146 -1.11 8.25 -1.31
C VAL A 146 -1.61 7.97 -2.72
N HIS A 147 -1.25 6.82 -3.29
CA HIS A 147 -1.74 6.40 -4.59
C HIS A 147 -3.15 5.83 -4.46
N LEU A 148 -4.16 6.65 -4.77
CA LEU A 148 -5.54 6.44 -4.35
C LEU A 148 -6.41 5.83 -5.46
N TYR A 149 -7.24 4.84 -5.11
CA TYR A 149 -8.34 4.29 -5.93
C TYR A 149 -8.05 3.84 -7.38
N GLY A 150 -6.79 3.57 -7.75
CA GLY A 150 -6.44 3.24 -9.14
C GLY A 150 -5.58 4.29 -9.81
N ALA A 151 -5.44 5.47 -9.20
CA ALA A 151 -4.57 6.54 -9.65
C ALA A 151 -3.24 6.52 -8.90
N MET A 152 -2.21 7.04 -9.56
CA MET A 152 -0.93 7.39 -8.95
C MET A 152 -0.80 8.90 -8.85
N CYS A 153 -0.12 9.37 -7.81
CA CYS A 153 0.23 10.78 -7.69
C CYS A 153 1.17 11.19 -8.83
N ASP A 154 1.20 12.48 -9.17
CA ASP A 154 2.25 13.02 -10.03
C ASP A 154 3.61 12.99 -9.31
N MET A 155 4.29 11.86 -9.46
CA MET A 155 5.55 11.60 -8.78
C MET A 155 6.70 12.40 -9.37
N ASP A 156 6.60 12.90 -10.60
CA ASP A 156 7.65 13.79 -11.13
C ASP A 156 7.65 15.10 -10.36
N ALA A 157 6.48 15.73 -10.25
CA ALA A 157 6.30 17.00 -9.57
C ALA A 157 6.61 16.89 -8.07
N ILE A 158 6.08 15.86 -7.40
CA ILE A 158 6.33 15.63 -5.97
C ILE A 158 7.82 15.41 -5.70
N MET A 159 8.50 14.60 -6.52
CA MET A 159 9.93 14.35 -6.34
C MET A 159 10.78 15.59 -6.66
N GLU A 160 10.38 16.42 -7.63
CA GLU A 160 11.05 17.70 -7.91
C GLU A 160 10.98 18.64 -6.69
N ILE A 161 9.78 18.88 -6.17
CA ILE A 161 9.56 19.74 -5.00
C ILE A 161 10.35 19.21 -3.80
N SER A 162 10.23 17.91 -3.51
CA SER A 162 10.90 17.25 -2.39
C SER A 162 12.42 17.37 -2.47
N ARG A 163 13.03 17.17 -3.65
CA ARG A 163 14.48 17.35 -3.85
C ARG A 163 14.92 18.80 -3.63
N ARG A 164 14.17 19.77 -4.16
CA ARG A 164 14.48 21.21 -4.01
C ARG A 164 14.40 21.67 -2.55
N ARG A 165 13.51 21.06 -1.75
CA ARG A 165 13.24 21.46 -0.36
C ARG A 165 13.89 20.56 0.68
N GLY A 166 14.53 19.46 0.27
CA GLY A 166 15.12 18.49 1.19
C GLY A 166 14.10 17.68 1.99
N ILE A 167 12.90 17.49 1.45
CA ILE A 167 11.79 16.76 2.09
C ILE A 167 11.84 15.29 1.66
N LYS A 168 11.59 14.39 2.60
CA LYS A 168 11.54 12.94 2.37
C LYS A 168 10.19 12.50 1.81
N VAL A 169 10.19 11.53 0.90
CA VAL A 169 8.98 11.00 0.27
C VAL A 169 8.74 9.57 0.73
N VAL A 170 7.66 9.36 1.47
CA VAL A 170 7.17 8.04 1.89
C VAL A 170 5.94 7.70 1.04
N GLU A 171 6.06 6.79 0.09
CA GLU A 171 4.91 6.41 -0.74
C GLU A 171 3.95 5.51 0.06
N ASP A 172 2.67 5.91 0.18
CA ASP A 172 1.60 5.01 0.64
C ASP A 172 0.96 4.33 -0.58
N VAL A 173 1.27 3.04 -0.72
CA VAL A 173 0.92 2.20 -1.87
C VAL A 173 -0.17 1.19 -1.50
N ALA A 174 -0.93 1.43 -0.42
CA ALA A 174 -1.93 0.50 0.08
C ALA A 174 -2.98 0.06 -0.95
N HIS A 175 -3.23 0.83 -2.01
CA HIS A 175 -4.21 0.50 -3.05
C HIS A 175 -3.61 0.02 -4.37
N GLN A 176 -2.29 0.13 -4.57
CA GLN A 176 -1.67 0.13 -5.91
C GLN A 176 -0.50 -0.85 -6.02
N HIS A 177 -0.68 -2.09 -5.53
CA HIS A 177 0.33 -3.15 -5.63
C HIS A 177 0.58 -3.49 -7.11
N GLY A 178 1.70 -3.02 -7.66
CA GLY A 178 2.12 -3.29 -9.04
C GLY A 178 1.86 -2.16 -10.04
N SER A 179 1.24 -1.05 -9.62
CA SER A 179 1.11 0.14 -10.47
C SER A 179 2.49 0.74 -10.78
N ARG A 180 2.61 1.42 -11.92
CA ARG A 180 3.90 1.96 -12.39
C ARG A 180 3.78 3.40 -12.86
N TRP A 181 4.74 4.23 -12.46
CA TRP A 181 4.94 5.58 -12.98
C TRP A 181 6.21 5.62 -13.84
N ARG A 182 6.09 5.97 -15.12
CA ARG A 182 7.21 5.99 -16.08
C ARG A 182 8.09 4.73 -16.03
N ASN A 183 7.46 3.55 -15.94
CA ASN A 183 8.09 2.23 -15.81
C ASN A 183 8.77 1.93 -14.48
N VAL A 184 8.63 2.76 -13.44
CA VAL A 184 9.08 2.45 -12.07
C VAL A 184 7.87 2.04 -11.24
N GLY A 185 7.96 0.96 -10.47
CA GLY A 185 6.85 0.52 -9.63
C GLY A 185 6.57 1.50 -8.50
N ALA A 186 5.29 1.68 -8.17
CA ALA A 186 4.86 2.40 -6.97
C ALA A 186 5.55 1.82 -5.72
N GLY A 187 6.10 2.68 -4.87
CA GLY A 187 6.89 2.30 -3.70
C GLY A 187 8.40 2.15 -3.96
N ALA A 188 8.85 2.29 -5.21
CA ALA A 188 10.28 2.33 -5.57
C ALA A 188 10.73 3.71 -6.11
N ILE A 189 9.88 4.73 -6.04
CA ILE A 189 10.12 6.06 -6.63
C ILE A 189 10.64 7.04 -5.57
N GLY A 190 9.97 7.07 -4.41
CA GLY A 190 10.34 7.88 -3.25
C GLY A 190 11.53 7.31 -2.48
N ASP A 191 11.75 7.83 -1.27
CA ASP A 191 12.79 7.31 -0.37
C ASP A 191 12.44 5.91 0.16
N ILE A 192 11.15 5.65 0.38
CA ILE A 192 10.63 4.41 0.92
C ILE A 192 9.15 4.23 0.53
N GLY A 193 8.77 3.00 0.15
CA GLY A 193 7.39 2.61 -0.13
C GLY A 193 6.80 1.79 1.01
N SER A 194 5.53 2.05 1.33
CA SER A 194 4.74 1.36 2.35
C SER A 194 3.53 0.68 1.69
N PHE A 195 3.34 -0.60 1.99
CA PHE A 195 2.25 -1.41 1.45
C PHE A 195 1.40 -2.01 2.56
N SER A 196 0.10 -2.09 2.31
CA SER A 196 -0.85 -2.81 3.16
C SER A 196 -1.30 -4.07 2.45
N MET A 197 -1.24 -5.20 3.14
CA MET A 197 -1.71 -6.51 2.66
C MET A 197 -2.96 -6.97 3.43
N GLN A 198 -3.76 -6.00 3.89
CA GLN A 198 -5.01 -6.24 4.61
C GLN A 198 -6.01 -7.02 3.74
N GLN A 199 -6.98 -7.71 4.35
CA GLN A 199 -7.99 -8.58 3.71
C GLN A 199 -8.57 -8.05 2.39
N SER A 200 -8.87 -6.75 2.31
CA SER A 200 -9.50 -6.11 1.15
C SER A 200 -8.54 -5.73 0.02
N LYS A 201 -7.22 -5.78 0.27
CA LYS A 201 -6.19 -5.29 -0.66
C LYS A 201 -5.99 -6.27 -1.82
N VAL A 202 -5.58 -5.75 -2.98
CA VAL A 202 -5.42 -6.54 -4.22
C VAL A 202 -4.40 -7.68 -4.12
N LEU A 203 -3.41 -7.52 -3.22
CA LEU A 203 -2.55 -8.58 -2.71
C LEU A 203 -2.76 -8.63 -1.20
N THR A 204 -3.09 -9.79 -0.65
CA THR A 204 -3.54 -9.89 0.75
C THR A 204 -3.13 -11.17 1.44
N CYS A 205 -2.95 -11.07 2.75
CA CYS A 205 -2.79 -12.20 3.68
C CYS A 205 -3.67 -12.03 4.93
N GLY A 206 -4.77 -11.29 4.81
CA GLY A 206 -5.67 -10.95 5.93
C GLY A 206 -5.18 -9.73 6.70
N GLU A 207 -3.99 -9.81 7.29
CA GLU A 207 -3.24 -8.68 7.85
C GLU A 207 -1.76 -8.84 7.50
N GLY A 208 -1.13 -7.76 7.06
CA GLY A 208 0.28 -7.77 6.65
C GLY A 208 0.68 -6.45 6.04
N GLY A 209 1.98 -6.21 5.93
CA GLY A 209 2.53 -5.03 5.26
C GLY A 209 3.90 -5.32 4.69
N ALA A 210 4.31 -4.54 3.72
CA ALA A 210 5.68 -4.57 3.19
C ALA A 210 6.25 -3.17 3.13
N ILE A 211 7.57 -3.08 3.25
CA ILE A 211 8.34 -1.87 2.95
C ILE A 211 9.24 -2.18 1.77
N THR A 212 9.37 -1.24 0.84
CA THR A 212 10.41 -1.27 -0.20
C THR A 212 11.29 -0.03 -0.14
N THR A 213 12.57 -0.17 -0.44
CA THR A 213 13.48 0.97 -0.57
C THR A 213 14.69 0.62 -1.44
N ASN A 214 15.34 1.66 -1.97
CA ASN A 214 16.59 1.55 -2.71
C ASN A 214 17.82 1.94 -1.88
N ASP A 215 17.62 2.42 -0.64
CA ASP A 215 18.70 2.81 0.28
C ASP A 215 18.93 1.71 1.33
N SER A 216 20.14 1.12 1.32
CA SER A 216 20.53 0.09 2.29
C SER A 216 20.50 0.60 3.74
N LYS A 217 20.81 1.87 3.98
CA LYS A 217 20.76 2.44 5.34
C LYS A 217 19.32 2.50 5.85
N VAL A 218 18.38 2.90 4.99
CA VAL A 218 16.95 2.90 5.31
C VAL A 218 16.47 1.47 5.58
N ASN A 219 16.86 0.51 4.74
CA ASN A 219 16.57 -0.91 4.95
C ASN A 219 17.05 -1.40 6.33
N ASP A 220 18.30 -1.10 6.70
CA ASP A 220 18.88 -1.55 7.98
C ASP A 220 18.17 -0.92 9.17
N ILE A 221 17.79 0.35 9.08
CA ILE A 221 16.98 1.02 10.11
C ILE A 221 15.62 0.36 10.25
N VAL A 222 14.90 0.12 9.15
CA VAL A 222 13.61 -0.56 9.17
C VAL A 222 13.73 -1.95 9.76
N HIS A 223 14.80 -2.69 9.43
CA HIS A 223 15.06 -4.01 10.00
C HIS A 223 15.15 -3.95 11.53
N CYS A 224 15.96 -3.03 12.07
CA CYS A 224 16.07 -2.79 13.51
C CYS A 224 14.72 -2.40 14.13
N LEU A 225 13.96 -1.52 13.49
CA LEU A 225 12.65 -1.07 13.97
C LEU A 225 11.63 -2.21 14.03
N LYS A 226 11.57 -3.11 13.03
CA LYS A 226 10.64 -4.26 13.06
C LYS A 226 11.10 -5.39 13.98
N HIS A 227 12.39 -5.44 14.31
CA HIS A 227 13.02 -6.54 15.03
C HIS A 227 13.63 -6.12 16.37
N VAL A 228 12.85 -5.41 17.18
CA VAL A 228 13.17 -5.13 18.59
C VAL A 228 14.58 -4.53 18.79
N GLY A 229 15.01 -3.71 17.83
CA GLY A 229 16.31 -3.03 17.86
C GLY A 229 17.50 -3.85 17.36
N HIS A 230 17.29 -5.02 16.77
CA HIS A 230 18.35 -5.90 16.27
C HIS A 230 18.47 -5.88 14.74
N ASP A 231 19.70 -5.93 14.25
CA ASP A 231 20.00 -6.04 12.82
C ASP A 231 19.72 -7.45 12.27
N ALA A 232 20.00 -7.66 10.98
CA ALA A 232 19.78 -8.94 10.30
C ALA A 232 20.63 -10.10 10.86
N ASN A 233 21.72 -9.79 11.56
CA ASN A 233 22.64 -10.75 12.18
C ASN A 233 22.36 -10.97 13.67
N MET A 234 21.21 -10.50 14.18
CA MET A 234 20.85 -10.54 15.60
C MET A 234 21.80 -9.74 16.51
N VAL A 235 22.46 -8.71 15.97
CA VAL A 235 23.30 -7.79 16.74
C VAL A 235 22.47 -6.57 17.13
N ALA A 236 22.61 -6.11 18.37
CA ALA A 236 21.93 -4.91 18.84
C ALA A 236 22.35 -3.68 18.00
N GLY A 237 21.40 -3.09 17.28
CA GLY A 237 21.62 -1.96 16.37
C GLY A 237 21.64 -0.59 17.06
N ASN A 238 21.76 -0.56 18.40
CA ASN A 238 21.70 0.65 19.23
C ASN A 238 20.51 1.58 18.89
N ARG A 239 19.35 0.98 18.65
CA ARG A 239 18.12 1.67 18.27
C ARG A 239 16.95 1.02 19.00
N TYR A 240 16.04 1.83 19.52
CA TYR A 240 14.76 1.32 20.01
C TYR A 240 13.95 0.73 18.85
N GLY A 241 13.35 -0.43 19.05
CA GLY A 241 12.54 -1.08 18.02
C GLY A 241 11.34 -1.79 18.63
N HIS A 242 10.49 -2.30 17.75
CA HIS A 242 9.21 -2.91 18.04
C HIS A 242 9.20 -4.37 17.60
N ASN A 243 8.14 -5.09 17.98
CA ASN A 243 7.86 -6.39 17.40
C ASN A 243 6.85 -6.26 16.26
N TYR A 244 7.35 -5.91 15.07
CA TYR A 244 6.53 -5.77 13.85
C TYR A 244 6.92 -6.77 12.78
N ARG A 245 7.47 -7.92 13.19
CA ARG A 245 7.85 -9.00 12.27
C ARG A 245 6.63 -9.53 11.52
N GLY A 246 6.87 -9.88 10.25
CA GLY A 246 5.97 -10.77 9.52
C GLY A 246 6.07 -12.22 10.01
N THR A 247 5.12 -13.04 9.56
CA THR A 247 5.10 -14.49 9.79
C THR A 247 5.25 -15.26 8.49
N GLU A 248 5.65 -16.52 8.60
CA GLU A 248 5.70 -17.43 7.44
C GLU A 248 4.29 -17.64 6.84
N MET A 249 3.24 -17.63 7.66
CA MET A 249 1.85 -17.74 7.18
C MET A 249 1.47 -16.57 6.29
N GLN A 250 1.82 -15.34 6.69
CA GLN A 250 1.59 -14.16 5.87
C GLN A 250 2.36 -14.30 4.55
N ALA A 251 3.63 -14.68 4.62
CA ALA A 251 4.47 -14.85 3.44
C ALA A 251 3.93 -15.92 2.46
N VAL A 252 3.42 -17.06 2.95
CA VAL A 252 2.80 -18.10 2.13
C VAL A 252 1.66 -17.55 1.28
N LEU A 253 0.71 -16.85 1.91
CA LEU A 253 -0.45 -16.27 1.23
C LEU A 253 -0.01 -15.22 0.21
N LEU A 254 0.95 -14.38 0.57
CA LEU A 254 1.46 -13.32 -0.30
C LEU A 254 2.20 -13.86 -1.51
N ARG A 255 3.02 -14.91 -1.36
CA ARG A 255 3.73 -15.52 -2.51
C ARG A 255 2.77 -16.12 -3.52
N GLY A 256 1.74 -16.82 -3.05
CA GLY A 256 0.72 -17.36 -3.93
C GLY A 256 -0.09 -16.27 -4.61
N GLY A 257 -0.54 -15.27 -3.86
CA GLY A 257 -1.23 -14.09 -4.39
C GLY A 257 -0.41 -13.32 -5.43
N LEU A 258 0.89 -13.12 -5.18
CA LEU A 258 1.80 -12.40 -6.07
C LEU A 258 1.91 -13.06 -7.45
N ARG A 259 1.90 -14.40 -7.51
CA ARG A 259 1.91 -15.16 -8.78
C ARG A 259 0.68 -14.91 -9.65
N ARG A 260 -0.45 -14.53 -9.05
CA ARG A 260 -1.70 -14.24 -9.74
C ARG A 260 -1.94 -12.73 -9.93
N LEU A 261 -1.14 -11.87 -9.29
CA LEU A 261 -1.42 -10.44 -9.23
C LEU A 261 -1.48 -9.81 -10.62
N ALA A 262 -0.53 -10.13 -11.51
CA ALA A 262 -0.51 -9.59 -12.88
C ALA A 262 -1.78 -9.94 -13.67
N GLU A 263 -2.19 -11.21 -13.66
CA GLU A 263 -3.42 -11.65 -14.33
C GLU A 263 -4.66 -10.98 -13.73
N GLN A 264 -4.74 -10.88 -12.40
CA GLN A 264 -5.86 -10.21 -11.76
C GLN A 264 -5.88 -8.70 -12.03
N THR A 265 -4.74 -8.06 -12.22
CA THR A 265 -4.66 -6.66 -12.63
C THR A 265 -5.26 -6.48 -14.02
N CYS A 266 -4.88 -7.31 -14.99
CA CYS A 266 -5.49 -7.28 -16.34
C CYS A 266 -7.01 -7.42 -16.26
N LEU A 267 -7.52 -8.38 -15.46
CA LEU A 267 -8.96 -8.56 -15.28
C LEU A 267 -9.64 -7.31 -14.67
N ARG A 268 -8.98 -6.62 -13.74
CA ARG A 268 -9.50 -5.38 -13.16
C ARG A 268 -9.53 -4.25 -14.18
N GLU A 269 -8.51 -4.13 -15.02
CA GLU A 269 -8.46 -3.14 -16.10
C GLU A 269 -9.57 -3.40 -17.15
N GLU A 270 -9.78 -4.65 -17.55
CA GLU A 270 -10.88 -5.03 -18.44
C GLU A 270 -12.25 -4.67 -17.85
N ASN A 271 -12.45 -4.95 -16.56
CA ASN A 271 -13.70 -4.64 -15.87
C ASN A 271 -13.91 -3.13 -15.74
N ALA A 272 -12.86 -2.36 -15.42
CA ALA A 272 -12.91 -0.91 -15.38
C ALA A 272 -13.31 -0.35 -16.76
N ALA A 273 -12.69 -0.81 -17.84
CA ALA A 273 -13.03 -0.40 -19.20
C ALA A 273 -14.50 -0.70 -19.56
N ARG A 274 -15.02 -1.88 -19.18
CA ARG A 274 -16.44 -2.25 -19.38
C ARG A 274 -17.39 -1.34 -18.61
N ILE A 275 -17.07 -1.03 -17.35
CA ILE A 275 -17.87 -0.13 -16.51
C ILE A 275 -17.86 1.28 -17.11
N THR A 276 -16.69 1.81 -17.47
CA THR A 276 -16.56 3.13 -18.12
C THR A 276 -17.38 3.21 -19.41
N ALA A 277 -17.30 2.21 -20.27
CA ALA A 277 -18.09 2.17 -21.51
C ALA A 277 -19.61 2.05 -21.24
N GLY A 278 -20.01 1.41 -20.14
CA GLY A 278 -21.40 1.34 -19.70
C GLY A 278 -21.93 2.67 -19.18
N LEU A 279 -21.15 3.32 -18.30
CA LEU A 279 -21.48 4.63 -17.72
C LEU A 279 -21.61 5.71 -18.80
N ALA A 280 -20.71 5.72 -19.80
CA ALA A 280 -20.77 6.66 -20.92
C ALA A 280 -22.10 6.61 -21.70
N LYS A 281 -22.78 5.45 -21.72
CA LYS A 281 -24.09 5.31 -22.40
C LYS A 281 -25.25 5.88 -21.58
N ILE A 282 -25.11 5.91 -20.25
CA ILE A 282 -26.14 6.41 -19.34
C ILE A 282 -26.12 7.95 -19.34
N GLY A 283 -24.96 8.56 -19.59
CA GLY A 283 -24.75 9.98 -19.45
C GLY A 283 -24.67 10.39 -17.98
N GLY A 284 -24.27 11.63 -17.73
CA GLY A 284 -23.95 12.17 -16.43
C GLY A 284 -22.99 13.34 -16.59
N PRO A 285 -22.77 14.15 -15.54
CA PRO A 285 -21.70 15.14 -15.55
C PRO A 285 -20.34 14.50 -15.87
#